data_AF-A0AA88L139-F1
#
_entry.id   AF-A0AA88L139-F1
#
_cell.length_a   1.000
_cell.length_b   1.000
_cell.length_c   1.000
_cell.angle_alpha   90.00
_cell.angle_beta   90.00
_cell.angle_gamma   90.00
#
_symmetry.space_group_name_H-M   'P 1'
#
loop_
_entity.id
_entity.type
_entity.pdbx_description
1 polymer ?
#
loop_
_entity_poly.entity_id
_entity_poly.type
_entity_poly.pdbx_seq_one_letter_code
_entity_poly.pdbx_strand_id
1 'polypeptide(L)'
;MSHQTKPGKRKFINKKGNWPMFKQILQEANYNLLEDFSQIDDKVKILNKIMMEAAYKAIPKTSPNIWTPTGNKRIKNWWNELCSTAVEANNVAKKAFQRHPSMSTAIEYKRSSAKVKKNMFTGQKRGMGKIYD
;
A
#
# COMPACT_ATOMS: atom_id res chain seq x y z
N MET A 1 -2.66 -14.05 -19.88
CA MET A 1 -1.90 -14.62 -18.74
C MET A 1 -1.80 -13.56 -17.65
N SER A 2 -2.50 -13.74 -16.53
CA SER A 2 -2.48 -12.79 -15.42
C SER A 2 -1.21 -12.97 -14.59
N HIS A 3 -0.27 -12.02 -14.68
CA HIS A 3 0.90 -11.99 -13.80
C HIS A 3 0.44 -11.63 -12.37
N GLN A 4 0.28 -12.63 -11.51
CA GLN A 4 0.12 -12.41 -10.08
C GLN A 4 1.48 -12.01 -9.49
N THR A 5 1.68 -10.74 -9.20
CA THR A 5 2.87 -10.29 -8.46
C THR A 5 2.75 -10.68 -6.99
N LYS A 6 3.74 -11.39 -6.47
CA LYS A 6 3.82 -11.77 -5.05
C LYS A 6 3.73 -10.50 -4.18
N PRO A 7 2.83 -10.43 -3.18
CA PRO A 7 2.74 -9.27 -2.31
C PRO A 7 4.06 -9.07 -1.58
N GLY A 8 4.55 -7.83 -1.54
CA GLY A 8 5.81 -7.49 -0.86
C GLY A 8 5.78 -7.90 0.61
N LYS A 9 6.91 -8.42 1.13
CA LYS A 9 7.06 -8.82 2.54
C LYS A 9 6.73 -7.65 3.47
N ARG A 10 5.79 -7.84 4.41
CA ARG A 10 5.40 -6.82 5.39
C ARG A 10 6.54 -6.61 6.39
N LYS A 11 7.05 -5.39 6.51
CA LYS A 11 8.12 -5.01 7.44
C LYS A 11 7.53 -4.31 8.67
N PHE A 12 8.13 -4.47 9.84
CA PHE A 12 7.77 -3.69 11.03
C PHE A 12 8.17 -2.22 10.84
N ILE A 13 7.33 -1.29 11.32
CA ILE A 13 7.62 0.15 11.30
C ILE A 13 8.08 0.55 12.70
N ASN A 14 9.36 0.32 13.00
CA ASN A 14 9.94 0.55 14.34
C ASN A 14 9.68 1.97 14.88
N LYS A 15 9.69 2.99 14.01
CA LYS A 15 9.39 4.38 14.40
C LYS A 15 7.97 4.59 14.96
N LYS A 16 7.05 3.67 14.70
CA LYS A 16 5.65 3.72 15.17
C LYS A 16 5.34 2.66 16.22
N GLY A 17 6.36 1.95 16.73
CA GLY A 17 6.17 0.92 17.75
C GLY A 17 5.76 1.53 19.09
N ASN A 18 4.78 0.90 19.75
CA ASN A 18 4.49 1.15 21.15
C ASN A 18 5.53 0.42 22.02
N TRP A 19 6.70 1.02 22.20
CA TRP A 19 7.80 0.43 22.96
C TRP A 19 7.48 0.16 24.44
N PRO A 20 6.70 1.01 25.14
CA PRO A 20 6.21 0.68 26.48
C PRO A 20 5.43 -0.64 26.51
N MET A 21 4.45 -0.81 25.61
CA MET A 21 3.67 -2.05 25.50
C MET A 21 4.56 -3.25 25.11
N PHE A 22 5.52 -3.05 24.21
CA PHE A 22 6.47 -4.11 23.84
C PHE A 22 7.28 -4.59 25.06
N LYS A 23 7.80 -3.66 25.87
CA LYS A 23 8.54 -3.98 27.11
C LYS A 23 7.65 -4.68 28.12
N GLN A 24 6.43 -4.19 28.31
CA GLN A 24 5.47 -4.80 29.24
C GLN A 24 5.17 -6.25 28.85
N ILE A 25 4.88 -6.53 27.58
CA ILE A 25 4.62 -7.90 27.11
C ILE A 25 5.81 -8.83 27.36
N LEU A 26 7.04 -8.32 27.19
CA LEU A 26 8.24 -9.11 27.50
C LEU A 26 8.41 -9.34 28.99
N GLN A 27 8.13 -8.36 29.84
CA GLN A 27 8.20 -8.50 31.30
C GLN A 27 7.18 -9.49 31.85
N GLU A 28 5.99 -9.56 31.23
CA GLU A 28 4.91 -10.48 31.61
C GLU A 28 5.06 -11.87 30.98
N ALA A 29 6.06 -12.08 30.10
CA ALA A 29 6.24 -13.36 29.43
C ALA A 29 6.75 -14.44 30.40
N ASN A 30 6.25 -15.67 30.21
CA ASN A 30 6.72 -16.83 30.98
C ASN A 30 8.04 -17.35 30.40
N TYR A 31 9.10 -17.28 31.18
CA TYR A 31 10.45 -17.72 30.82
C TYR A 31 10.89 -19.03 31.49
N ASN A 32 9.98 -19.73 32.20
CA ASN A 32 10.31 -20.96 32.91
C ASN A 32 10.88 -22.03 31.96
N LEU A 33 10.47 -22.01 30.68
CA LEU A 33 10.98 -22.90 29.65
C LEU A 33 12.45 -22.61 29.26
N LEU A 34 13.09 -21.56 29.77
CA LEU A 34 14.47 -21.15 29.48
C LEU A 34 15.44 -21.35 30.66
N GLU A 35 14.99 -21.94 31.77
CA GLU A 35 15.79 -22.04 33.01
C GLU A 35 17.01 -22.97 32.89
N ASP A 36 16.98 -23.94 31.99
CA ASP A 36 18.08 -24.87 31.74
C ASP A 36 18.83 -24.57 30.42
N PHE A 37 20.09 -24.99 30.36
CA PHE A 37 20.95 -24.84 29.18
C PHE A 37 20.93 -26.06 28.23
N SER A 38 19.97 -26.98 28.42
CA SER A 38 19.80 -28.10 27.49
C SER A 38 19.07 -27.63 26.23
N GLN A 39 19.40 -28.21 25.07
CA GLN A 39 18.72 -27.93 23.80
C GLN A 39 18.65 -26.44 23.44
N ILE A 40 19.79 -25.75 23.47
CA ILE A 40 19.94 -24.30 23.22
C ILE A 40 19.17 -23.85 21.98
N ASP A 41 19.21 -24.62 20.89
CA ASP A 41 18.51 -24.28 19.65
C ASP A 41 17.00 -24.14 19.82
N ASP A 42 16.38 -25.00 20.64
CA ASP A 42 14.95 -24.95 20.90
C ASP A 42 14.60 -23.78 21.83
N LYS A 43 15.46 -23.49 22.81
CA LYS A 43 15.32 -22.31 23.67
C LYS A 43 15.38 -21.01 22.84
N VAL A 44 16.29 -20.93 21.87
CA VAL A 44 16.40 -19.80 20.93
C VAL A 44 15.12 -19.65 20.09
N LYS A 45 14.50 -20.75 19.63
CA LYS A 45 13.22 -20.69 18.92
C LYS A 45 12.09 -20.15 19.81
N ILE A 46 12.04 -20.57 21.07
CA ILE A 46 11.04 -20.09 22.04
C ILE A 46 11.22 -18.59 22.28
N LEU A 47 12.45 -18.13 22.53
CA LEU A 47 12.74 -16.72 22.73
C LEU A 47 12.35 -15.88 21.51
N ASN A 48 12.70 -16.35 20.31
CA ASN A 48 12.30 -15.71 19.06
C ASN A 48 10.78 -15.62 18.92
N LYS A 49 10.05 -16.68 19.30
CA LYS A 49 8.59 -16.69 19.26
C LYS A 49 8.00 -15.62 20.19
N ILE A 50 8.48 -15.54 21.43
CA ILE A 50 8.04 -14.53 22.42
C ILE A 50 8.32 -13.12 21.89
N MET A 51 9.54 -12.86 21.41
CA MET A 51 9.92 -11.56 20.84
C MET A 51 9.05 -11.18 19.64
N MET A 52 8.78 -12.14 18.76
CA MET A 52 7.95 -11.89 17.59
C MET A 52 6.50 -11.60 17.97
N GLU A 53 5.91 -12.34 18.91
CA GLU A 53 4.55 -12.10 19.41
C GLU A 53 4.42 -10.71 20.06
N ALA A 54 5.40 -10.31 20.88
CA ALA A 54 5.47 -8.96 21.42
C ALA A 54 5.55 -7.91 20.31
N ALA A 55 6.40 -8.13 19.30
CA ALA A 55 6.53 -7.23 18.16
C ALA A 55 5.25 -7.14 17.33
N TYR A 56 4.53 -8.26 17.13
CA TYR A 56 3.26 -8.29 16.41
C TYR A 56 2.17 -7.47 17.10
N LYS A 57 2.13 -7.49 18.44
CA LYS A 57 1.15 -6.74 19.23
C LYS A 57 1.49 -5.26 19.34
N ALA A 58 2.78 -4.93 19.50
CA ALA A 58 3.22 -3.58 19.83
C ALA A 58 3.70 -2.76 18.63
N ILE A 59 4.15 -3.39 17.54
CA ILE A 59 4.76 -2.69 16.40
C ILE A 59 3.89 -2.87 15.15
N PRO A 60 3.34 -1.77 14.60
CA PRO A 60 2.55 -1.86 13.38
C PRO A 60 3.45 -2.26 12.20
N LYS A 61 2.90 -3.08 11.30
CA LYS A 61 3.57 -3.46 10.05
C LYS A 61 3.20 -2.52 8.92
N THR A 62 4.09 -2.40 7.94
CA THR A 62 3.77 -1.80 6.65
C THR A 62 2.54 -2.48 6.08
N SER A 63 1.59 -1.69 5.58
CA SER A 63 0.51 -2.25 4.78
C SER A 63 1.14 -3.12 3.70
N PRO A 64 0.58 -4.30 3.37
CA PRO A 64 0.99 -4.97 2.15
C PRO A 64 0.90 -3.92 1.04
N ASN A 65 2.00 -3.71 0.32
CA ASN A 65 1.91 -3.10 -0.99
C ASN A 65 1.05 -4.09 -1.78
N ILE A 66 -0.26 -3.91 -1.75
CA ILE A 66 -1.18 -4.54 -2.68
C ILE A 66 -0.86 -3.84 -3.98
N TRP A 67 0.21 -4.30 -4.62
CA TRP A 67 0.49 -4.03 -6.00
C TRP A 67 -0.60 -4.78 -6.74
N THR A 68 -1.66 -4.05 -7.06
CA THR A 68 -2.57 -4.49 -8.12
C THR A 68 -1.72 -4.65 -9.38
N PRO A 69 -2.11 -5.49 -10.37
CA PRO A 69 -1.36 -5.66 -11.61
C PRO A 69 -1.00 -4.34 -12.35
N THR A 70 -1.64 -3.23 -11.98
CA THR A 70 -1.45 -1.87 -12.47
C THR A 70 -0.65 -0.94 -11.54
N GLY A 71 -0.07 -1.44 -10.45
CA GLY A 71 0.84 -0.72 -9.58
C GLY A 71 0.25 0.40 -8.72
N ASN A 72 -1.08 0.55 -8.65
CA ASN A 72 -1.71 1.61 -7.88
C ASN A 72 -2.16 1.17 -6.48
N LYS A 73 -1.72 1.92 -5.46
CA LYS A 73 -2.22 1.88 -4.08
C LYS A 73 -3.74 1.97 -4.12
N ARG A 74 -4.44 0.88 -3.75
CA ARG A 74 -5.92 0.77 -3.67
C ARG A 74 -6.60 1.61 -4.75
N ILE A 75 -6.74 1.05 -5.95
CA ILE A 75 -7.60 1.62 -7.00
C ILE A 75 -8.87 2.09 -6.30
N LYS A 76 -9.07 3.41 -6.23
CA LYS A 76 -10.21 3.97 -5.52
C LYS A 76 -11.44 3.30 -6.13
N ASN A 77 -12.39 2.84 -5.32
CA ASN A 77 -13.57 2.11 -5.78
C ASN A 77 -14.37 2.82 -6.88
N TRP A 78 -14.19 4.14 -7.02
CA TRP A 78 -14.76 4.97 -8.08
C TRP A 78 -13.94 5.05 -9.38
N TRP A 79 -12.74 4.49 -9.42
CA TRP A 79 -11.90 4.45 -10.60
C TRP A 79 -12.47 3.43 -11.57
N ASN A 80 -12.86 3.91 -12.75
CA ASN A 80 -13.45 3.10 -13.80
C ASN A 80 -12.63 3.19 -15.09
N GLU A 81 -13.04 2.41 -16.09
CA GLU A 81 -12.39 2.36 -17.40
C GLU A 81 -12.29 3.74 -18.06
N LEU A 82 -13.33 4.58 -17.92
CA LEU A 82 -13.33 5.97 -18.40
C LEU A 82 -12.25 6.85 -17.75
N CYS A 83 -11.89 6.58 -16.49
CA CYS A 83 -10.75 7.23 -15.83
C CYS A 83 -9.43 6.75 -16.42
N SER A 84 -9.29 5.44 -16.67
CA SER A 84 -8.08 4.85 -17.28
C SER A 84 -7.82 5.42 -18.67
N THR A 85 -8.81 5.33 -19.57
CA THR A 85 -8.69 5.81 -20.94
C THR A 85 -8.40 7.32 -21.00
N ALA A 86 -9.01 8.12 -20.12
CA ALA A 86 -8.74 9.55 -20.07
C ALA A 86 -7.30 9.86 -19.62
N VAL A 87 -6.77 9.11 -18.64
CA VAL A 87 -5.38 9.27 -18.17
C VAL A 87 -4.38 8.83 -19.23
N GLU A 88 -4.65 7.72 -19.93
CA GLU A 88 -3.83 7.26 -21.05
C GLU A 88 -3.76 8.31 -22.16
N ALA A 89 -4.91 8.84 -22.60
CA ALA A 89 -4.97 9.90 -23.61
C ALA A 89 -4.21 11.16 -23.17
N ASN A 90 -4.36 11.57 -21.91
CA ASN A 90 -3.63 12.70 -21.35
C ASN A 90 -2.11 12.45 -21.29
N ASN A 91 -1.67 11.23 -20.99
CA ASN A 91 -0.25 10.87 -21.00
C ASN A 91 0.33 10.93 -22.41
N VAL A 92 -0.43 10.49 -23.43
CA VAL A 92 -0.03 10.60 -24.83
C VAL A 92 0.09 12.08 -25.23
N ALA A 93 -0.92 12.91 -24.95
CA ALA A 93 -0.89 14.33 -25.26
C ALA A 93 0.21 15.09 -24.50
N LYS A 94 0.45 14.73 -23.22
CA LYS A 94 1.56 15.28 -22.44
C LYS A 94 2.91 14.93 -23.06
N LYS A 95 3.11 13.67 -23.46
CA LYS A 95 4.35 13.25 -24.14
C LYS A 95 4.53 13.98 -25.47
N ALA A 96 3.46 14.15 -26.24
CA ALA A 96 3.50 14.91 -27.50
C ALA A 96 3.89 16.37 -27.26
N PHE A 97 3.26 17.04 -26.28
CA PHE A 97 3.60 18.41 -25.89
C PHE A 97 5.04 18.54 -25.37
N GLN A 98 5.52 17.58 -24.57
CA GLN A 98 6.90 17.60 -24.06
C GLN A 98 7.94 17.39 -25.17
N ARG A 99 7.65 16.54 -26.17
CA ARG A 99 8.54 16.29 -27.30
C ARG A 99 8.54 17.44 -28.30
N HIS A 100 7.36 17.98 -28.60
CA HIS A 100 7.17 19.06 -29.56
C HIS A 100 6.21 20.10 -28.98
N PRO A 101 6.73 21.03 -28.16
CA PRO A 101 5.93 22.11 -27.59
C PRO A 101 5.40 23.02 -28.70
N SER A 102 4.10 22.97 -28.96
CA SER A 102 3.42 23.83 -29.94
C SER A 102 2.05 24.22 -29.41
N MET A 103 1.41 25.22 -30.03
CA MET A 103 0.06 25.64 -29.63
C MET A 103 -0.96 24.52 -29.81
N SER A 104 -0.84 23.71 -30.87
CA SER A 104 -1.73 22.57 -31.12
C SER A 104 -1.56 21.49 -30.05
N THR A 105 -0.33 21.09 -29.73
CA THR A 105 -0.05 20.07 -28.70
C THR A 105 -0.39 20.58 -27.30
N ALA A 106 -0.23 21.89 -27.03
CA ALA A 106 -0.64 22.52 -25.79
C ALA A 106 -2.17 22.52 -25.61
N ILE A 107 -2.93 22.85 -26.65
CA ILE A 107 -4.41 22.81 -26.64
C ILE A 107 -4.87 21.38 -26.39
N GLU A 108 -4.28 20.41 -27.07
CA GLU A 108 -4.64 19.00 -26.94
C GLU A 108 -4.31 18.44 -25.55
N TYR A 109 -3.15 18.80 -24.98
CA TYR A 109 -2.81 18.45 -23.61
C TYR A 109 -3.75 19.11 -22.58
N LYS A 110 -4.13 20.39 -22.79
CA LYS A 110 -5.09 21.07 -21.90
C LYS A 110 -6.48 20.44 -21.96
N ARG A 111 -6.99 20.11 -23.16
CA ARG A 111 -8.26 19.37 -23.36
C ARG A 111 -8.19 17.99 -22.71
N SER A 112 -7.09 17.30 -22.96
CA SER A 112 -6.48 16.21 -22.19
C SER A 112 -6.85 16.15 -20.72
N SER A 113 -6.19 17.08 -20.04
CA SER A 113 -6.21 17.25 -18.60
C SER A 113 -7.58 17.64 -18.08
N ALA A 114 -8.34 18.45 -18.83
CA ALA A 114 -9.73 18.78 -18.47
C ALA A 114 -10.64 17.53 -18.47
N LYS A 115 -10.49 16.65 -19.47
CA LYS A 115 -11.25 15.39 -19.56
C LYS A 115 -10.93 14.44 -18.40
N VAL A 116 -9.65 14.34 -18.03
CA VAL A 116 -9.22 13.58 -16.83
C VAL A 116 -9.90 14.12 -15.57
N LYS A 117 -9.85 15.43 -15.34
CA LYS A 117 -10.48 16.08 -14.17
C LYS A 117 -11.98 15.80 -14.11
N LYS A 118 -12.69 15.93 -15.24
CA LYS A 118 -14.13 15.66 -15.34
C LYS A 118 -14.46 14.19 -15.04
N ASN A 119 -13.70 13.25 -15.58
CA ASN A 119 -13.95 11.82 -15.39
C ASN A 119 -13.64 11.37 -13.96
N MET A 120 -12.57 11.89 -13.34
CA MET A 120 -12.28 11.62 -11.93
C MET A 120 -13.36 12.18 -11.01
N PHE A 121 -13.83 13.41 -11.26
CA PHE A 121 -14.89 14.02 -10.47
C PHE A 121 -16.23 13.28 -10.59
N THR A 122 -16.62 12.90 -11.81
CA THR A 122 -17.85 12.11 -12.04
C THR A 122 -17.74 10.70 -11.48
N GLY A 123 -16.59 10.05 -11.62
CA GLY A 123 -16.30 8.77 -10.98
C GLY A 123 -16.47 8.87 -9.47
N GLN A 124 -15.81 9.86 -8.84
CA GLN A 124 -15.89 10.08 -7.39
C GLN A 124 -17.31 10.36 -6.91
N LYS A 125 -18.10 11.19 -7.61
CA LYS A 125 -19.52 11.42 -7.29
C LYS A 125 -20.35 10.13 -7.38
N ARG A 126 -20.17 9.33 -8.44
CA ARG A 126 -20.87 8.05 -8.62
C ARG A 126 -20.48 7.01 -7.57
N GLY A 127 -19.21 7.00 -7.15
CA GLY A 127 -18.74 6.10 -6.10
C GLY A 127 -19.21 6.49 -4.69
N MET A 128 -19.46 7.78 -4.43
CA MET A 128 -20.04 8.23 -3.16
C MET A 128 -21.55 8.00 -3.09
N GLY A 129 -22.27 7.99 -4.23
CA GLY A 129 -23.70 7.66 -4.26
C GLY A 129 -24.00 6.20 -3.86
N LYS A 130 -23.12 5.25 -4.19
CA LYS A 130 -23.27 3.83 -3.86
C LYS A 130 -22.95 3.45 -2.41
N ILE A 131 -22.64 4.42 -1.54
CA ILE A 131 -22.35 4.18 -0.12
C ILE A 131 -23.60 4.42 0.74
N TYR A 132 -24.67 4.99 0.17
CA TYR A 132 -25.90 5.38 0.87
C TYR A 132 -27.18 4.71 0.34
N ASP A 133 -27.04 3.72 -0.54
CA ASP A 133 -28.13 2.82 -0.99
C ASP A 133 -27.85 1.39 -0.46
#